data_AF-S7VQI3-F1
#
_entry.id   AF-S7VQI3-F1
#
_cell.length_a   1.000
_cell.length_b   1.000
_cell.length_c   1.000
_cell.angle_alpha   90.00
_cell.angle_beta   90.00
_cell.angle_gamma   90.00
#
_symmetry.space_group_name_H-M   'P 1'
#
loop_
_entity.id
_entity.type
_entity.pdbx_description
1 polymer ?
#
loop_
_entity_poly.entity_id
_entity_poly.type
_entity_poly.pdbx_seq_one_letter_code
_entity_poly.pdbx_strand_id
1 'polypeptide(L)'
;MNKNHKLEILTSEKIKRNFKLIKSSYFSEIIYDENRRFFDLYFNVGTKGILENQTKTYNELIENLNEYLTKISEYLKSTYTNSEKKKAAELNQKKLNISVVQISDKNKDFDTVIVCEKEYKYFGIFTKNIGIRTEIKNGRITTMERKADTLKENLK
;
A
#
# COMPACT_ATOMS: atom_id res chain seq x y z
N MET A 1 -12.12 -13.06 -22.34
CA MET A 1 -12.23 -14.07 -21.25
C MET A 1 -12.00 -13.38 -19.92
N ASN A 2 -13.09 -12.94 -19.26
CA ASN A 2 -13.07 -12.39 -17.90
C ASN A 2 -13.03 -13.54 -16.90
N LYS A 3 -11.84 -13.83 -16.35
CA LYS A 3 -11.76 -14.47 -15.03
C LYS A 3 -11.79 -13.32 -14.03
N ASN A 4 -12.85 -13.22 -13.23
CA ASN A 4 -12.87 -12.44 -12.00
C ASN A 4 -11.74 -13.00 -11.11
N HIS A 5 -10.53 -12.45 -11.23
CA HIS A 5 -9.45 -12.73 -10.30
C HIS A 5 -9.69 -11.89 -9.07
N LYS A 6 -10.43 -12.50 -8.13
CA LYS A 6 -10.52 -12.04 -6.76
C LYS A 6 -9.08 -11.96 -6.23
N LEU A 7 -8.71 -10.84 -5.62
CA LEU A 7 -7.47 -10.71 -4.87
C LEU A 7 -7.34 -11.91 -3.94
N GLU A 8 -6.15 -12.48 -3.87
CA GLU A 8 -5.98 -13.77 -3.21
C GLU A 8 -6.13 -13.60 -1.69
N ILE A 9 -7.16 -14.23 -1.13
CA ILE A 9 -7.43 -14.25 0.31
C ILE A 9 -6.32 -15.05 0.98
N LEU A 10 -5.66 -14.49 1.99
CA LEU A 10 -4.70 -15.23 2.79
C LEU A 10 -5.46 -16.15 3.75
N THR A 11 -5.23 -17.46 3.63
CA THR A 11 -5.76 -18.47 4.56
C THR A 11 -4.68 -18.89 5.55
N SER A 12 -5.10 -19.32 6.75
CA SER A 12 -4.20 -19.83 7.79
C SER A 12 -3.36 -21.02 7.32
N GLU A 13 -3.84 -21.84 6.38
CA GLU A 13 -3.09 -22.95 5.80
C GLU A 13 -2.05 -22.50 4.79
N LYS A 14 -2.39 -21.51 3.94
CA LYS A 14 -1.41 -20.91 3.03
C LYS A 14 -0.32 -20.20 3.82
N ILE A 15 -0.70 -19.57 4.95
CA ILE A 15 0.22 -19.02 5.93
C ILE A 15 1.12 -20.12 6.53
N LYS A 16 0.55 -21.21 7.03
CA LYS A 16 1.35 -22.32 7.57
C LYS A 16 2.22 -23.02 6.53
N ARG A 17 1.86 -23.01 5.24
CA ARG A 17 2.61 -23.67 4.16
C ARG A 17 3.73 -22.81 3.61
N ASN A 18 3.45 -21.54 3.31
CA ASN A 18 4.42 -20.64 2.71
C ASN A 18 5.30 -19.92 3.77
N PHE A 19 4.89 -19.95 5.05
CA PHE A 19 5.47 -19.09 6.10
C PHE A 19 5.95 -19.88 7.35
N LYS A 20 6.08 -21.21 7.27
CA LYS A 20 6.39 -22.10 8.43
C LYS A 20 7.80 -21.98 9.01
N LEU A 21 8.71 -21.23 8.38
CA LEU A 21 10.16 -21.40 8.60
C LEU A 21 10.93 -20.16 9.07
N ILE A 22 10.29 -19.03 9.40
CA ILE A 22 11.00 -17.76 9.41
C ILE A 22 10.98 -17.09 10.80
N LYS A 23 12.14 -17.11 11.48
CA LYS A 23 12.47 -16.31 12.68
C LYS A 23 13.03 -14.93 12.29
N SER A 24 12.33 -14.11 11.50
CA SER A 24 12.83 -12.77 11.16
C SER A 24 11.73 -11.73 11.01
N SER A 25 12.06 -10.49 11.36
CA SER A 25 11.18 -9.31 11.50
C SER A 25 10.78 -8.62 10.19
N TYR A 26 10.89 -9.32 9.06
CA TYR A 26 10.65 -8.75 7.73
C TYR A 26 10.37 -9.90 6.76
N PHE A 27 9.29 -9.77 6.00
CA PHE A 27 8.87 -10.74 5.01
C PHE A 27 8.24 -9.99 3.85
N SER A 28 8.74 -10.16 2.62
CA SER A 28 8.16 -9.61 1.38
C SER A 28 7.55 -10.76 0.59
N GLU A 29 6.23 -10.76 0.40
CA GLU A 29 5.59 -11.51 -0.69
C GLU A 29 5.15 -10.53 -1.77
N ILE A 30 5.46 -10.86 -3.01
CA ILE A 30 5.04 -10.06 -4.16
C ILE A 30 3.59 -10.42 -4.44
N ILE A 31 2.67 -9.48 -4.20
CA ILE A 31 1.23 -9.66 -4.43
C ILE A 31 0.79 -8.80 -5.62
N TYR A 32 -0.22 -9.26 -6.34
CA TYR A 32 -0.84 -8.52 -7.43
C TYR A 32 -2.03 -7.72 -6.91
N ASP A 33 -2.09 -6.42 -7.22
CA ASP A 33 -3.31 -5.64 -7.10
C ASP A 33 -4.31 -6.01 -8.23
N GLU A 34 -5.50 -5.40 -8.21
CA GLU A 34 -6.54 -5.60 -9.23
C GLU A 34 -6.09 -5.19 -10.65
N ASN A 35 -5.05 -4.36 -10.75
CA ASN A 35 -4.42 -3.92 -11.99
C ASN A 35 -3.28 -4.85 -12.43
N ARG A 36 -3.05 -5.98 -11.75
CA ARG A 36 -1.94 -6.92 -11.96
C ARG A 36 -0.57 -6.27 -11.73
N ARG A 37 -0.50 -5.29 -10.84
CA ARG A 37 0.75 -4.67 -10.44
C ARG A 37 1.25 -5.31 -9.17
N PHE A 38 2.55 -5.59 -9.19
CA PHE A 38 3.28 -6.10 -8.06
C PHE A 38 3.39 -5.04 -6.98
N PHE A 39 3.14 -5.43 -5.73
CA PHE A 39 3.53 -4.67 -4.55
C PHE A 39 4.11 -5.62 -3.51
N ASP A 40 4.98 -5.07 -2.66
CA ASP A 40 5.56 -5.84 -1.56
C ASP A 40 4.61 -5.82 -0.36
N LEU A 41 4.22 -7.00 0.13
CA LEU A 41 3.49 -7.15 1.39
C LEU A 41 4.45 -7.45 2.54
N TYR A 42 4.42 -6.61 3.58
CA TYR A 42 5.17 -6.78 4.83
C TYR A 42 4.28 -7.09 6.02
N PHE A 43 4.59 -8.17 6.73
CA PHE A 43 4.08 -8.41 8.07
C PHE A 43 5.17 -8.11 9.10
N ASN A 44 4.93 -7.14 9.98
CA ASN A 44 5.79 -6.93 11.14
C ASN A 44 5.56 -8.08 12.13
N VAL A 45 6.38 -9.13 12.04
CA VAL A 45 6.26 -10.30 12.91
C VAL A 45 7.13 -10.17 14.15
N GLY A 46 6.57 -10.57 15.29
CA GLY A 46 7.33 -10.82 16.51
C GLY A 46 7.94 -12.23 16.50
N THR A 47 8.37 -12.71 17.67
CA THR A 47 8.94 -14.06 17.85
C THR A 47 7.96 -15.21 17.59
N LYS A 48 6.66 -14.92 17.48
CA LYS A 48 5.58 -15.91 17.32
C LYS A 48 5.13 -16.12 15.86
N GLY A 49 5.84 -15.55 14.88
CA GLY A 49 5.44 -15.61 13.46
C GLY A 49 4.26 -14.68 13.14
N ILE A 50 3.58 -14.94 12.02
CA ILE A 50 2.39 -14.19 11.58
C ILE A 50 1.20 -14.55 12.48
N LEU A 51 0.53 -13.51 13.00
CA LEU A 51 -0.63 -13.65 13.87
C LEU A 51 -1.93 -13.69 13.05
N GLU A 52 -2.95 -14.36 13.57
CA GLU A 52 -4.29 -14.43 12.96
C GLU A 52 -4.89 -13.04 12.74
N ASN A 53 -4.70 -12.13 13.69
CA ASN A 53 -5.15 -10.74 13.57
C ASN A 53 -4.54 -10.04 12.35
N GLN A 54 -3.25 -10.23 12.06
CA GLN A 54 -2.61 -9.64 10.88
C GLN A 54 -3.21 -10.18 9.57
N THR A 55 -3.59 -11.45 9.56
CA THR A 55 -4.26 -12.06 8.40
C THR A 55 -5.64 -11.45 8.20
N LYS A 56 -6.39 -11.29 9.28
CA LYS A 56 -7.70 -10.63 9.28
C LYS A 56 -7.58 -9.19 8.77
N THR A 57 -6.64 -8.41 9.32
CA THR A 57 -6.39 -7.03 8.88
C THR A 57 -6.03 -6.95 7.40
N TYR A 58 -5.18 -7.86 6.90
CA TYR A 58 -4.88 -7.91 5.47
C TYR A 58 -6.12 -8.22 4.63
N ASN A 59 -6.93 -9.22 5.01
CA ASN A 59 -8.12 -9.57 4.25
C ASN A 59 -9.14 -8.41 4.24
N GLU A 60 -9.34 -7.73 5.37
CA GLU A 60 -10.16 -6.53 5.47
C GLU A 60 -9.61 -5.39 4.59
N LEU A 61 -8.29 -5.20 4.56
CA LEU A 61 -7.64 -4.22 3.67
C LEU A 61 -7.95 -4.53 2.21
N ILE A 62 -7.79 -5.78 1.80
CA ILE A 62 -7.98 -6.23 0.41
C ILE A 62 -9.43 -6.06 -0.03
N GLU A 63 -10.40 -6.36 0.83
CA GLU A 63 -11.83 -6.15 0.54
C GLU A 63 -12.17 -4.67 0.30
N ASN A 64 -11.45 -3.75 0.97
CA ASN A 64 -11.69 -2.31 0.91
C ASN A 64 -10.63 -1.56 0.05
N LEU A 65 -9.75 -2.29 -0.64
CA LEU A 65 -8.56 -1.71 -1.28
C LEU A 65 -8.93 -0.61 -2.29
N ASN A 66 -9.93 -0.87 -3.13
CA ASN A 66 -10.41 0.09 -4.12
C ASN A 66 -10.91 1.40 -3.51
N GLU A 67 -11.60 1.34 -2.37
CA GLU A 67 -12.07 2.53 -1.68
C GLU A 67 -10.88 3.36 -1.18
N TYR A 68 -9.87 2.71 -0.59
CA TYR A 68 -8.64 3.38 -0.17
C TYR A 68 -7.91 4.01 -1.35
N LEU A 69 -7.71 3.27 -2.44
CA LEU A 69 -7.03 3.79 -3.64
C LEU A 69 -7.75 4.99 -4.26
N THR A 70 -9.08 5.00 -4.22
CA THR A 70 -9.89 6.14 -4.67
C THR A 70 -9.60 7.38 -3.82
N LYS A 71 -9.67 7.24 -2.49
CA LYS A 71 -9.39 8.33 -1.54
C LYS A 71 -7.95 8.84 -1.65
N ILE A 72 -6.97 7.94 -1.79
CA ILE A 72 -5.56 8.30 -1.96
C ILE A 72 -5.35 9.04 -3.29
N SER A 73 -6.01 8.62 -4.36
CA SER A 73 -5.96 9.28 -5.67
C SER A 73 -6.53 10.70 -5.63
N GLU A 74 -7.63 10.90 -4.91
CA GLU A 74 -8.23 12.23 -4.70
C GLU A 74 -7.31 13.14 -3.87
N TYR A 75 -6.75 12.62 -2.78
CA TYR A 75 -5.75 13.33 -1.97
C TYR A 75 -4.49 13.70 -2.77
N LEU A 76 -4.00 12.80 -3.62
CA LEU A 76 -2.86 13.09 -4.48
C LEU A 76 -3.14 14.27 -5.41
N LYS A 77 -4.33 14.32 -6.01
CA LYS A 77 -4.74 15.41 -6.90
C LYS A 77 -4.83 16.75 -6.17
N SER A 78 -5.35 16.76 -4.94
CA SER A 78 -5.45 17.98 -4.15
C SER A 78 -4.08 18.51 -3.71
N THR A 79 -3.08 17.63 -3.60
CA THR A 79 -1.71 17.96 -3.18
C THR A 79 -0.72 18.18 -4.34
N TYR A 80 -1.21 18.27 -5.59
CA TYR A 80 -0.35 18.63 -6.72
C TYR A 80 0.25 20.03 -6.56
N THR A 81 1.56 20.11 -6.77
CA THR A 81 2.28 21.38 -6.89
C THR A 81 1.82 22.16 -8.12
N ASN A 82 2.08 23.46 -8.18
CA ASN A 82 1.74 24.28 -9.35
C ASN A 82 2.34 23.74 -10.65
N SER A 83 3.57 23.19 -10.60
CA SER A 83 4.18 22.54 -11.76
C SER A 83 3.48 21.24 -12.19
N GLU A 84 2.96 20.47 -11.25
CA GLU A 84 2.22 19.23 -11.53
C GLU A 84 0.82 19.53 -12.05
N LYS A 85 0.17 20.58 -11.56
CA LYS A 85 -1.12 21.05 -12.07
C LYS A 85 -1.07 21.36 -13.57
N LYS A 86 0.06 21.91 -14.07
CA LYS A 86 0.27 22.13 -15.52
C LYS A 86 0.28 20.83 -16.34
N LYS A 87 0.50 19.68 -15.69
CA LYS A 87 0.51 18.32 -16.29
C LYS A 87 -0.62 17.46 -15.76
N ALA A 88 -1.67 18.06 -15.17
CA ALA A 88 -2.73 17.32 -14.49
C ALA A 88 -3.43 16.33 -15.40
N ALA A 89 -3.61 16.63 -16.69
CA ALA A 89 -4.23 15.70 -17.64
C ALA A 89 -3.43 14.39 -17.79
N GLU A 90 -2.11 14.49 -18.02
CA GLU A 90 -1.20 13.32 -18.10
C GLU A 90 -1.17 12.57 -16.76
N LEU A 91 -0.99 13.31 -15.66
CA LEU A 91 -0.95 12.72 -14.33
C LEU A 91 -2.26 12.00 -14.02
N ASN A 92 -3.42 12.58 -14.29
CA ASN A 92 -4.71 11.98 -13.95
C ASN A 92 -5.00 10.70 -14.75
N GLN A 93 -4.42 10.53 -15.93
CA GLN A 93 -4.52 9.30 -16.71
C GLN A 93 -3.60 8.19 -16.18
N LYS A 94 -2.49 8.53 -15.52
CA LYS A 94 -1.60 7.53 -14.92
C LYS A 94 -2.27 6.89 -13.71
N LYS A 95 -2.33 5.55 -13.72
CA LYS A 95 -2.79 4.76 -12.58
C LYS A 95 -1.81 4.85 -11.41
N LEU A 96 -2.35 4.98 -10.20
CA LEU A 96 -1.58 4.92 -8.96
C LEU A 96 -0.97 3.51 -8.81
N ASN A 97 0.31 3.42 -8.47
CA ASN A 97 0.95 2.16 -8.11
C ASN A 97 0.86 1.96 -6.61
N ILE A 98 0.55 0.76 -6.15
CA ILE A 98 0.88 0.36 -4.78
C ILE A 98 2.31 -0.16 -4.85
N SER A 99 3.20 0.41 -4.03
CA SER A 99 4.58 -0.07 -3.94
C SER A 99 4.74 -1.00 -2.75
N VAL A 100 4.12 -0.64 -1.61
CA VAL A 100 4.23 -1.39 -0.36
C VAL A 100 2.90 -1.42 0.37
N VAL A 101 2.58 -2.58 0.94
CA VAL A 101 1.58 -2.74 2.00
C VAL A 101 2.30 -3.28 3.24
N GLN A 102 2.08 -2.66 4.39
CA GLN A 102 2.64 -3.13 5.66
C GLN A 102 1.51 -3.34 6.67
N ILE A 103 1.49 -4.50 7.31
CA ILE A 103 0.55 -4.88 8.35
C ILE A 103 1.30 -5.04 9.67
N SER A 104 0.88 -4.28 10.68
CA SER A 104 1.48 -4.21 12.01
C SER A 104 0.46 -4.52 13.09
N ASP A 105 0.83 -5.40 14.02
CA ASP A 105 -0.01 -5.72 15.19
C ASP A 105 0.39 -4.89 16.43
N LYS A 106 1.60 -4.30 16.42
CA LYS A 106 2.21 -3.69 17.61
C LYS A 106 2.22 -2.16 17.59
N ASN A 107 1.87 -1.54 16.47
CA ASN A 107 1.85 -0.08 16.37
C ASN A 107 0.54 0.47 16.96
N LYS A 108 0.67 1.46 17.85
CA LYS A 108 -0.46 2.04 18.59
C LYS A 108 -1.34 2.92 17.70
N ASP A 109 -0.76 3.49 16.66
CA ASP A 109 -1.35 4.57 15.87
C ASP A 109 -1.99 4.08 14.57
N PHE A 110 -1.41 3.03 13.98
CA PHE A 110 -1.93 2.37 12.79
C PHE A 110 -1.71 0.86 12.88
N ASP A 111 -2.58 0.09 12.24
CA ASP A 111 -2.38 -1.35 12.02
C ASP A 111 -1.95 -1.65 10.58
N THR A 112 -2.18 -0.73 9.65
CA THR A 112 -1.93 -0.92 8.24
C THR A 112 -1.31 0.33 7.63
N VAL A 113 -0.39 0.13 6.70
CA VAL A 113 0.18 1.19 5.87
C VAL A 113 0.08 0.79 4.40
N ILE A 114 -0.35 1.72 3.57
CA ILE A 114 -0.28 1.61 2.12
C ILE A 114 0.65 2.72 1.63
N VAL A 115 1.72 2.33 0.94
CA VAL A 115 2.55 3.26 0.19
C VAL A 115 2.17 3.19 -1.28
N CYS A 116 1.74 4.33 -1.79
CA CYS A 116 1.40 4.49 -3.19
C CYS A 116 2.34 5.46 -3.88
N GLU A 117 2.63 5.20 -5.14
CA GLU A 117 3.56 6.00 -5.93
C GLU A 117 3.01 6.34 -7.30
N LYS A 118 3.44 7.50 -7.80
CA LYS A 118 3.13 7.97 -9.14
C LYS A 118 4.34 8.60 -9.80
N GLU A 119 4.72 8.04 -10.93
CA GLU A 119 5.88 8.47 -11.69
C GLU A 119 5.48 9.36 -12.88
N TYR A 120 6.19 10.48 -13.08
CA TYR A 120 6.01 11.33 -14.26
C TYR A 120 7.31 11.95 -14.77
N LYS A 121 7.32 12.34 -16.05
CA LYS A 121 8.45 13.04 -16.65
C LYS A 121 8.43 14.52 -16.23
N TYR A 122 9.46 14.93 -15.50
CA TYR A 122 9.84 16.29 -15.19
C TYR A 122 10.87 16.80 -16.22
N PHE A 123 10.65 17.98 -16.80
CA PHE A 123 11.53 18.56 -17.84
C PHE A 123 12.06 17.59 -18.92
N GLY A 124 11.19 16.81 -19.55
CA GLY A 124 11.50 16.02 -20.75
C GLY A 124 12.28 14.72 -20.53
N ILE A 125 13.27 14.72 -19.63
CA ILE A 125 14.18 13.59 -19.39
C ILE A 125 14.24 13.14 -17.93
N PHE A 126 13.93 14.02 -16.97
CA PHE A 126 14.01 13.65 -15.56
C PHE A 126 12.72 12.94 -15.15
N THR A 127 12.86 11.82 -14.47
CA THR A 127 11.71 11.13 -13.89
C THR A 127 11.54 11.58 -12.45
N LYS A 128 10.31 11.94 -12.06
CA LYS A 128 9.98 12.31 -10.68
C LYS A 128 8.88 11.41 -10.14
N ASN A 129 9.07 10.96 -8.90
CA ASN A 129 8.11 10.16 -8.16
C ASN A 129 7.36 11.01 -7.14
N ILE A 130 6.06 10.75 -7.02
CA ILE A 130 5.21 11.26 -5.96
C ILE A 130 4.83 10.08 -5.08
N GLY A 131 5.45 9.99 -3.91
CA GLY A 131 5.13 9.00 -2.89
C GLY A 131 4.06 9.52 -1.93
N ILE A 132 3.10 8.67 -1.59
CA ILE A 132 2.12 8.91 -0.54
C ILE A 132 2.17 7.74 0.44
N ARG A 133 2.31 8.07 1.72
CA ARG A 133 2.14 7.12 2.82
C ARG A 133 0.76 7.32 3.44
N THR A 134 -0.03 6.26 3.42
CA THR A 134 -1.37 6.23 4.01
C THR A 134 -1.38 5.29 5.19
N GLU A 135 -1.76 5.79 6.36
CA GLU A 135 -1.82 5.01 7.59
C GLU A 135 -3.29 4.75 7.92
N ILE A 136 -3.59 3.51 8.31
CA ILE A 136 -4.94 3.01 8.53
C ILE A 136 -4.99 2.36 9.91
N LYS A 137 -6.07 2.62 10.64
CA LYS A 137 -6.38 1.98 11.92
C LYS A 137 -7.84 1.55 11.93
N ASN A 138 -8.09 0.30 12.30
CA ASN A 138 -9.43 -0.28 12.42
C ASN A 138 -10.27 -0.04 11.15
N GLY A 139 -9.66 -0.25 9.97
CA GLY A 139 -10.33 -0.08 8.68
C GLY A 139 -10.63 1.38 8.28
N ARG A 140 -10.00 2.36 8.91
CA ARG A 140 -10.17 3.79 8.57
C ARG A 140 -8.82 4.44 8.35
N ILE A 141 -8.72 5.26 7.29
CA ILE A 141 -7.55 6.12 7.07
C ILE A 141 -7.45 7.08 8.26
N THR A 142 -6.32 7.06 8.96
CA THR A 142 -6.01 8.00 10.05
C THR A 142 -5.20 9.18 9.52
N THR A 143 -4.21 8.92 8.67
CA THR A 143 -3.36 9.96 8.07
C THR A 143 -3.02 9.62 6.61
N MET A 144 -2.84 10.67 5.80
CA MET A 144 -2.25 10.59 4.47
C MET A 144 -1.24 11.72 4.34
N GLU A 145 -0.02 11.39 3.93
CA GLU A 145 1.03 12.38 3.72
C GLU A 145 1.76 12.08 2.41
N ARG A 146 1.98 13.15 1.63
CA ARG A 146 2.89 13.12 0.50
C ARG A 146 4.33 13.19 1.03
N LYS A 147 5.15 12.16 0.76
CA LYS A 147 6.53 12.07 1.30
C LYS A 147 7.55 11.79 0.21
N ALA A 148 8.75 12.36 0.39
CA ALA A 148 9.94 11.96 -0.36
C ALA A 148 10.51 10.65 0.19
N ASP A 149 10.44 10.46 1.51
CA ASP A 149 10.82 9.25 2.22
C ASP A 149 9.55 8.61 2.82
N THR A 150 9.03 7.60 2.14
CA THR A 150 7.78 6.90 2.49
C THR A 150 7.94 5.88 3.62
N LEU A 151 9.19 5.63 4.06
CA LEU A 151 9.48 4.76 5.20
C LEU A 151 9.23 5.46 6.54
N LYS A 152 9.26 6.80 6.57
CA LYS A 152 8.99 7.60 7.78
C LYS A 152 7.48 7.73 8.01
N GLU A 153 7.07 7.47 9.26
CA GLU A 153 5.69 7.68 9.74
C GLU A 153 5.20 9.10 9.49
N ASN A 154 3.88 9.25 9.35
CA ASN A 154 3.27 10.56 9.09
C ASN A 154 3.36 11.48 10.32
N LEU A 155 3.52 12.79 10.07
CA LEU A 155 3.41 13.78 11.14
C LEU A 155 1.96 13.83 11.62
N LYS A 156 1.77 13.76 12.94
CA LYS A 156 0.45 13.81 13.59
C LYS A 156 0.11 15.20 14.06
#